data_AF-A0A1L7LIG8-F1
#
_entry.id   AF-A0A1L7LIG8-F1
#
_cell.length_a   1.000
_cell.length_b   1.000
_cell.length_c   1.000
_cell.angle_alpha   90.00
_cell.angle_beta   90.00
_cell.angle_gamma   90.00
#
_symmetry.space_group_name_H-M   'P 1'
#
loop_
_entity.id
_entity.type
_entity.pdbx_description
1 polymer ?
#
loop_
_entity_poly.entity_id
_entity_poly.type
_entity_poly.pdbx_seq_one_letter_code
_entity_poly.pdbx_strand_id
1 'polypeptide(L)'
;MPDFKIRLVLGEEDFKTVISEKIPSIVFSESFREKEYLESEYLNKHTQTKLILCGQHHYLHWSETNSILEKIKQLLSNDEKL
;
A
#
# COMPACT_ATOMS: atom_id res chain seq x y z
N MET A 1 39.54 8.05 15.16
CA MET A 1 38.07 8.14 15.04
C MET A 1 37.73 7.95 13.58
N PRO A 2 36.87 6.99 13.18
CA PRO A 2 36.48 6.88 11.78
C PRO A 2 35.57 8.07 11.45
N ASP A 3 35.93 8.76 10.37
CA ASP A 3 35.30 10.00 9.90
C ASP A 3 33.97 9.64 9.21
N PHE A 4 32.90 9.47 10.00
CA PHE A 4 31.58 9.15 9.47
C PHE A 4 30.97 10.41 8.84
N LYS A 5 30.86 10.42 7.51
CA LYS A 5 30.20 11.50 6.75
C LYS A 5 28.95 10.94 6.07
N ILE A 6 27.78 11.24 6.63
CA ILE A 6 26.51 11.09 5.91
C ILE A 6 26.48 12.18 4.84
N ARG A 7 26.65 11.80 3.57
CA ARG A 7 26.35 12.66 2.42
C ARG A 7 25.05 12.19 1.80
N LEU A 8 23.93 12.49 2.46
CA LEU A 8 22.62 12.41 1.84
C LEU A 8 22.03 13.81 1.96
N VAL A 9 21.95 14.52 0.84
CA VAL A 9 21.14 15.73 0.78
C VAL A 9 19.71 15.23 0.62
N LEU A 10 18.90 15.34 1.66
CA LEU A 10 17.49 14.98 1.60
C LEU A 10 16.79 15.92 0.61
N GLY A 11 16.13 15.34 -0.38
CA GLY A 11 15.27 16.04 -1.34
C GLY A 11 13.83 16.09 -0.85
N GLU A 12 12.99 16.95 -1.44
CA GLU A 12 11.55 16.97 -1.12
C GLU A 12 10.88 15.62 -1.38
N GLU A 13 11.38 14.85 -2.36
CA GLU A 13 10.90 13.49 -2.62
C GLU A 13 11.07 12.52 -1.44
N ASP A 14 12.11 12.67 -0.61
CA ASP A 14 12.35 11.80 0.55
C ASP A 14 11.29 12.00 1.65
N PHE A 15 10.54 13.09 1.59
CA PHE A 15 9.45 13.42 2.51
C PHE A 15 8.06 13.15 1.92
N LYS A 16 7.97 12.63 0.69
CA LYS A 16 6.68 12.17 0.15
C LYS A 16 6.22 10.95 0.92
N THR A 17 5.19 11.14 1.73
CA THR A 17 4.56 10.07 2.50
C THR A 17 3.62 9.23 1.64
N VAL A 18 3.08 9.81 0.57
CA VAL A 18 2.10 9.16 -0.33
C VAL A 18 2.77 8.18 -1.28
N ILE A 19 2.21 6.98 -1.37
CA ILE A 19 2.66 5.95 -2.30
C ILE A 19 2.63 6.46 -3.76
N SER A 20 3.68 6.16 -4.53
CA SER A 20 3.81 6.61 -5.91
C SER A 20 2.63 6.18 -6.77
N GLU A 21 2.09 7.09 -7.59
CA GLU A 21 1.05 6.82 -8.61
C GLU A 21 1.45 5.74 -9.63
N LYS A 22 2.74 5.35 -9.68
CA LYS A 22 3.26 4.29 -10.55
C LYS A 22 3.18 2.89 -9.93
N ILE A 23 2.80 2.79 -8.65
CA ILE A 23 2.78 1.54 -7.90
C ILE A 23 1.33 1.25 -7.51
N PRO A 24 0.73 0.13 -7.94
CA PRO A 24 -0.59 -0.26 -7.48
C PRO A 24 -0.59 -0.58 -5.98
N SER A 25 -1.62 -0.12 -5.26
CA SER A 25 -1.79 -0.34 -3.82
C SER A 25 -3.09 -1.07 -3.53
N ILE A 26 -3.03 -2.21 -2.84
CA ILE A 26 -4.22 -2.93 -2.36
C ILE A 26 -4.22 -2.88 -0.83
N VAL A 27 -5.14 -2.10 -0.27
CA VAL A 27 -5.28 -1.92 1.18
C VAL A 27 -6.43 -2.77 1.69
N PHE A 28 -6.19 -3.57 2.73
CA PHE A 28 -7.22 -4.32 3.43
C PHE A 28 -7.45 -3.71 4.81
N SER A 29 -8.70 -3.46 5.16
CA SER A 29 -9.06 -2.90 6.46
C SER A 29 -10.43 -3.36 6.93
N GLU A 30 -10.66 -3.32 8.24
CA GLU A 30 -12.01 -3.37 8.79
C GLU A 30 -12.81 -2.13 8.35
N SER A 31 -14.12 -2.29 8.18
CA SER A 31 -15.01 -1.29 7.56
C SER A 31 -15.05 0.04 8.31
N PHE A 32 -14.90 0.03 9.64
CA PHE A 32 -14.95 1.25 10.44
C PHE A 32 -13.79 2.24 10.18
N ARG A 33 -12.72 1.80 9.49
CA ARG A 33 -11.58 2.66 9.10
C ARG A 33 -11.62 3.07 7.63
N GLU A 34 -12.73 2.88 6.93
CA GLU A 34 -12.85 3.23 5.50
C GLU A 34 -12.39 4.66 5.21
N LYS A 35 -12.97 5.64 5.91
CA LYS A 35 -12.63 7.05 5.72
C LYS A 35 -11.15 7.34 5.98
N GLU A 36 -10.60 6.74 7.03
CA GLU A 36 -9.20 6.90 7.40
C GLU A 36 -8.28 6.45 6.25
N TYR A 37 -8.54 5.28 5.66
CA TYR A 37 -7.71 4.79 4.56
C TYR A 37 -7.95 5.51 3.24
N LEU A 38 -9.17 6.00 2.96
CA LEU A 38 -9.46 6.84 1.80
C LEU A 38 -8.66 8.15 1.81
N GLU A 39 -8.39 8.71 2.98
CA GLU A 39 -7.62 9.95 3.17
C GLU A 39 -6.13 9.69 3.48
N SER A 40 -5.71 8.42 3.55
CA SER A 40 -4.35 8.02 3.92
C SER A 40 -3.36 8.12 2.75
N GLU A 41 -2.09 8.08 3.12
CA GLU A 41 -0.94 8.02 2.23
C GLU A 41 -0.77 6.66 1.52
N TYR A 42 -1.55 5.64 1.90
CA TYR A 42 -1.47 4.29 1.34
C TYR A 42 -2.28 4.10 0.05
N LEU A 43 -3.17 5.02 -0.29
CA LEU A 43 -3.91 4.99 -1.55
C LEU A 43 -3.37 6.04 -2.53
N ASN A 44 -3.54 5.73 -3.81
CA ASN A 44 -3.21 6.59 -4.92
C ASN A 44 -4.26 6.42 -6.04
N LYS A 45 -4.07 7.08 -7.17
CA LYS A 45 -4.98 7.07 -8.33
C LYS A 45 -4.60 6.01 -9.37
N HIS A 46 -3.69 5.08 -9.06
CA HIS A 46 -3.35 3.98 -9.95
C HIS A 46 -4.62 3.15 -10.24
N THR A 47 -4.83 2.74 -11.50
CA THR A 47 -6.08 2.09 -11.94
C THR A 47 -6.39 0.77 -11.24
N GLN A 48 -5.34 0.06 -10.82
CA GLN A 48 -5.45 -1.19 -10.05
C GLN A 48 -5.54 -0.98 -8.54
N THR A 49 -5.37 0.24 -8.02
CA THR A 49 -5.43 0.51 -6.58
C THR A 49 -6.83 0.32 -6.03
N LYS A 50 -6.95 -0.36 -4.89
CA LYS A 50 -8.24 -0.68 -4.26
C LYS A 50 -8.14 -0.68 -2.74
N LEU A 51 -9.19 -0.18 -2.10
CA LEU A 51 -9.48 -0.40 -0.68
C LEU A 51 -10.50 -1.52 -0.54
N ILE A 52 -10.15 -2.57 0.20
CA ILE A 52 -11.00 -3.73 0.46
C ILE A 52 -11.39 -3.72 1.94
N LEU A 53 -12.70 -3.61 2.18
CA LEU A 53 -13.25 -3.61 3.53
C LEU A 53 -13.70 -5.03 3.92
N CYS A 54 -13.04 -5.64 4.90
CA CYS A 54 -13.31 -7.02 5.32
C CYS A 54 -12.80 -7.32 6.74
N GLY A 55 -13.15 -8.52 7.23
CA GLY A 55 -12.74 -9.02 8.54
C GLY A 55 -13.48 -8.39 9.73
N GLN A 56 -13.20 -8.95 10.90
CA GLN A 56 -13.81 -8.56 12.19
C GLN A 56 -12.75 -8.30 13.28
N HIS A 57 -11.48 -8.34 12.90
CA HIS A 57 -10.35 -8.11 13.78
C HIS A 57 -9.12 -7.63 13.00
N HIS A 58 -8.16 -7.06 13.72
CA HIS A 58 -6.99 -6.44 13.13
C HIS A 58 -6.11 -7.37 12.28
N TYR A 59 -6.03 -8.66 12.64
CA TYR A 59 -5.15 -9.64 12.00
C TYR A 59 -5.72 -10.20 10.68
N LEU A 60 -6.07 -9.33 9.72
CA LEU A 60 -6.67 -9.73 8.44
C LEU A 60 -5.78 -10.68 7.63
N HIS A 61 -4.46 -10.59 7.79
CA HIS A 61 -3.50 -11.51 7.17
C HIS A 61 -3.59 -12.95 7.71
N TRP A 62 -4.30 -13.18 8.82
CA TRP A 62 -4.61 -14.52 9.32
C TRP A 62 -5.97 -15.01 8.83
N SER A 63 -7.00 -14.15 8.85
CA SER A 63 -8.38 -14.56 8.57
C SER A 63 -8.81 -14.40 7.11
N GLU A 64 -8.31 -13.39 6.41
CA GLU A 64 -8.80 -12.97 5.08
C GLU A 64 -7.86 -13.39 3.94
N THR A 65 -7.01 -14.40 4.16
CA THR A 65 -5.98 -14.84 3.19
C THR A 65 -6.56 -15.20 1.83
N ASN A 66 -7.77 -15.77 1.78
CA ASN A 66 -8.45 -16.06 0.51
C ASN A 66 -8.75 -14.79 -0.31
N SER A 67 -9.26 -13.75 0.34
CA SER A 67 -9.55 -12.45 -0.30
C SER A 67 -8.25 -11.78 -0.75
N ILE A 68 -7.22 -11.83 0.10
CA ILE A 68 -5.88 -11.31 -0.22
C ILE A 68 -5.31 -12.02 -1.45
N LEU A 69 -5.34 -13.35 -1.49
CA LEU A 69 -4.83 -14.13 -2.63
C LEU A 69 -5.60 -13.85 -3.92
N GLU A 70 -6.92 -13.67 -3.85
CA GLU A 70 -7.73 -13.30 -5.02
C GLU A 70 -7.26 -11.96 -5.61
N LYS A 71 -7.04 -10.94 -4.77
CA LYS A 71 -6.59 -9.63 -5.24
C LYS A 71 -5.14 -9.63 -5.72
N ILE A 72 -4.26 -10.39 -5.08
CA ILE A 72 -2.89 -10.59 -5.57
C ILE A 72 -2.90 -11.24 -6.96
N LYS A 73 -3.71 -12.29 -7.18
CA LYS A 73 -3.82 -12.92 -8.51
C LYS A 73 -4.34 -11.95 -9.57
N GLN A 74 -5.38 -11.17 -9.25
CA GLN A 74 -5.91 -10.13 -10.14
C GLN A 74 -4.90 -9.02 -10.43
N LEU A 75 -4.05 -8.68 -9.45
CA LEU A 75 -3.02 -7.68 -9.62
C LEU A 75 -1.94 -8.17 -10.58
N LEU A 76 -1.40 -9.37 -10.32
CA LEU A 76 -0.32 -9.97 -11.11
C LEU A 76 -0.74 -10.35 -12.54
N SER A 77 -2.01 -10.75 -12.75
CA SER A 77 -2.49 -11.12 -14.09
C SER A 77 -2.59 -9.93 -15.06
N ASN A 78 -2.59 -8.71 -14.52
CA ASN A 78 -2.78 -7.47 -15.27
C ASN A 78 -1.52 -6.61 -15.28
N ASP A 79 -0.44 -7.05 -14.63
CA ASP A 79 0.84 -6.35 -14.64
C ASP A 79 1.61 -6.73 -15.91
N GLU A 80 1.72 -5.80 -16.86
CA GLU A 80 2.42 -6.01 -18.13
C GLU A 80 3.94 -6.21 -17.96
N LYS A 81 4.47 -6.05 -16.74
CA LYS A 81 5.90 -6.19 -16.40
C LYS A 81 6.29 -7.61 -15.96
N LEU A 82 5.34 -8.53 -15.86
CA LEU A 82 5.54 -9.95 -15.55
C LEU A 82 5.17 -10.83 -16.75
#